data_AF-A0AAV8ZVF2-F1
#
_entry.id   AF-A0AAV8ZVF2-F1
#
_cell.length_a   1.000
_cell.length_b   1.000
_cell.length_c   1.000
_cell.angle_alpha   90.00
_cell.angle_beta   90.00
_cell.angle_gamma   90.00
#
_symmetry.space_group_name_H-M   'P 1'
#
loop_
_entity.id
_entity.type
_entity.pdbx_description
1 polymer ?
#
loop_
_entity_poly.entity_id
_entity_poly.type
_entity_poly.pdbx_seq_one_letter_code
_entity_poly.pdbx_strand_id
1 'polypeptide(L)'
;MDSEETTANSRRQFTNVYHFFGNTTDFSKIQVCQTFFLNTLGISAQVVKTVVKKLKENGAIPETDLRGKVRCNSRLPECIKQSVRDHINMFEPIESHYCRKQTKRTFLPSELSITKMHNLYQIYCRENNIIPAKECIYRSIFCEEFNIGFFKPKKDQCGLCTQYSNSSAVEKAEMQAEYDLHTESKVLSRDQKNKDKGKAGENASYCAAVFDFQQVMVSPKIEVGDAYYKKKIVDL
;
A
#
# COMPACT_ATOMS: atom_id res chain seq x y z
N MET A 1 -17.97 2.46 52.57
CA MET A 1 -18.82 1.42 51.96
C MET A 1 -18.06 0.17 52.24
N ASP A 2 -18.49 -0.56 53.25
CA ASP A 2 -17.63 -1.49 53.96
C ASP A 2 -18.13 -2.89 53.58
N SER A 3 -17.24 -3.73 53.06
CA SER A 3 -17.54 -5.08 52.57
C SER A 3 -17.25 -6.08 53.68
N GLU A 4 -18.29 -6.76 54.17
CA GLU A 4 -18.17 -7.84 55.15
C GLU A 4 -18.07 -9.20 54.46
N GLU A 5 -17.10 -10.01 54.88
CA GLU A 5 -16.91 -11.39 54.42
C GLU A 5 -17.96 -12.33 55.03
N THR A 6 -18.70 -13.02 54.17
CA THR A 6 -19.65 -14.06 54.61
C THR A 6 -18.99 -15.44 54.63
N THR A 7 -19.23 -16.18 55.71
CA THR A 7 -18.70 -17.52 56.01
C THR A 7 -18.88 -18.55 54.89
N ALA A 8 -17.92 -19.49 54.86
CA ALA A 8 -17.63 -20.46 53.81
C ALA A 8 -18.76 -21.47 53.49
N ASN A 9 -19.70 -21.10 52.60
CA ASN A 9 -20.16 -21.94 51.46
C ASN A 9 -21.18 -21.20 50.55
N SER A 10 -21.04 -19.88 50.38
CA SER A 10 -21.93 -19.08 49.53
C SER A 10 -21.32 -18.87 48.15
N ARG A 11 -22.11 -19.04 47.08
CA ARG A 11 -21.73 -18.64 45.70
C ARG A 11 -21.44 -17.14 45.59
N ARG A 12 -21.86 -16.34 46.58
CA ARG A 12 -21.62 -14.90 46.68
C ARG A 12 -20.54 -14.64 47.73
N GLN A 13 -19.37 -14.20 47.25
CA GLN A 13 -18.21 -13.93 48.11
C GLN A 13 -18.30 -12.59 48.86
N PHE A 14 -19.07 -11.62 48.34
CA PHE A 14 -19.20 -10.28 48.94
C PHE A 14 -20.63 -9.74 48.88
N THR A 15 -21.04 -9.04 49.95
CA THR A 15 -22.32 -8.32 50.01
C THR A 15 -22.06 -6.83 50.20
N ASN A 16 -22.69 -6.01 49.36
CA ASN A 16 -22.59 -4.55 49.43
C ASN A 16 -23.62 -4.02 50.44
N VAL A 17 -23.14 -3.26 51.43
CA VAL A 17 -23.99 -2.57 52.42
C VAL A 17 -23.97 -1.06 52.14
N TYR A 18 -25.16 -0.46 52.08
CA TYR A 18 -25.35 0.96 51.74
C TYR A 18 -25.67 1.78 52.98
N HIS A 19 -25.04 2.94 53.11
CA HIS A 19 -25.20 3.82 54.26
C HIS A 19 -25.35 5.27 53.82
N PHE A 20 -26.12 6.04 54.58
CA PHE A 20 -26.09 7.50 54.57
C PHE A 20 -25.67 8.02 55.95
N PHE A 21 -25.13 9.23 56.01
CA PHE A 21 -24.81 9.89 57.27
C PHE A 21 -26.04 10.66 57.77
N GLY A 22 -26.39 10.49 59.05
CA GLY A 22 -27.42 11.28 59.70
C GLY A 22 -26.99 12.74 59.93
N ASN A 23 -27.96 13.64 60.08
CA ASN A 23 -27.73 15.08 60.30
C ASN A 23 -27.38 15.45 61.76
N THR A 24 -27.29 14.49 62.67
CA THR A 24 -26.91 14.76 64.07
C THR A 24 -25.39 14.86 64.17
N THR A 25 -24.90 15.63 65.15
CA THR A 25 -23.49 15.97 65.43
C THR A 25 -22.50 14.80 65.40
N ASP A 26 -23.00 13.56 65.50
CA ASP A 26 -22.19 12.35 65.69
C ASP A 26 -21.97 11.56 64.39
N PHE A 27 -22.40 12.08 63.22
CA PHE A 27 -22.23 11.46 61.89
C PHE A 27 -22.51 9.95 61.87
N SER A 28 -23.59 9.53 62.55
CA SER A 28 -23.93 8.11 62.62
C SER A 28 -24.29 7.58 61.23
N LYS A 29 -23.69 6.44 60.86
CA LYS A 29 -24.00 5.73 59.61
C LYS A 29 -25.35 5.05 59.76
N ILE A 30 -26.32 5.44 58.94
CA ILE A 30 -27.65 4.82 58.86
C ILE A 30 -27.64 3.87 57.66
N GLN A 31 -27.85 2.58 57.91
CA GLN A 31 -27.96 1.57 56.85
C GLN A 31 -29.28 1.72 56.08
N VAL A 32 -29.21 1.65 54.76
CA VAL A 32 -30.36 1.78 53.87
C VAL A 32 -30.38 0.66 52.82
N CYS A 33 -31.54 0.45 52.19
CA CYS A 33 -31.63 -0.49 51.07
C CYS A 33 -31.03 0.08 49.78
N GLN A 34 -30.65 -0.79 48.86
CA GLN A 34 -30.05 -0.40 47.57
C GLN A 34 -30.98 0.54 46.79
N THR A 35 -32.29 0.25 46.72
CA THR A 35 -33.25 1.04 45.96
C THR A 35 -33.32 2.48 46.47
N PHE A 36 -33.36 2.64 47.79
CA PHE A 36 -33.36 3.96 48.41
C PHE A 36 -32.06 4.72 48.09
N PHE A 37 -30.91 4.06 48.26
CA PHE A 37 -29.60 4.66 47.96
C PHE A 37 -29.48 5.15 46.51
N LEU A 38 -29.89 4.33 45.54
CA LEU A 38 -29.82 4.67 44.12
C LEU A 38 -30.76 5.82 43.75
N ASN A 39 -31.99 5.80 44.26
CA ASN A 39 -32.99 6.82 43.98
C ASN A 39 -32.63 8.16 44.64
N THR A 40 -32.15 8.15 45.88
CA THR A 40 -31.75 9.36 46.61
C THR A 40 -30.55 10.06 45.93
N LEU A 41 -29.58 9.30 45.41
CA LEU A 41 -28.42 9.85 44.72
C LEU A 41 -28.63 10.04 43.21
N GLY A 42 -29.74 9.56 42.64
CA GLY A 42 -30.01 9.63 41.21
C GLY A 42 -29.00 8.85 40.34
N ILE A 43 -28.41 7.79 40.88
CA ILE A 43 -27.39 6.98 40.18
C ILE A 43 -27.91 5.60 39.81
N SER A 44 -27.40 5.03 38.71
CA SER A 44 -27.75 3.66 38.32
C SER A 44 -26.96 2.64 39.12
N ALA A 45 -27.53 1.43 39.29
CA ALA A 45 -26.84 0.31 39.93
C ALA A 45 -25.49 -0.04 39.25
N GLN A 46 -25.37 0.23 37.96
CA GLN A 46 -24.16 -0.05 37.18
C GLN A 46 -22.99 0.87 37.57
N VAL A 47 -23.28 2.13 37.91
CA VAL A 47 -22.28 3.08 38.40
C VAL A 47 -21.66 2.55 39.70
N VAL A 48 -22.49 2.15 40.66
CA VAL A 48 -22.04 1.59 41.94
C VAL A 48 -21.17 0.34 41.71
N LYS A 49 -21.62 -0.61 40.88
CA LYS A 49 -20.85 -1.81 40.57
C LYS A 49 -19.50 -1.49 39.95
N THR A 50 -19.45 -0.50 39.07
CA THR A 50 -18.21 -0.09 38.39
C THR A 50 -17.24 0.55 39.38
N VAL A 51 -17.72 1.41 40.28
CA VAL A 51 -16.89 2.03 41.32
C VAL A 51 -16.33 0.99 42.27
N VAL A 52 -17.16 0.06 42.77
CA VAL A 52 -16.71 -1.03 43.65
C VAL A 52 -15.64 -1.89 42.96
N LYS A 53 -15.84 -2.23 41.68
CA LYS A 53 -14.87 -3.02 40.91
C LYS A 53 -13.54 -2.28 40.69
N LYS A 54 -13.58 -0.95 40.56
CA LYS A 54 -12.39 -0.11 40.33
C LYS A 54 -11.72 0.37 41.61
N LEU A 55 -12.31 0.09 42.77
CA LEU A 55 -11.73 0.45 44.05
C LEU A 55 -10.60 -0.54 44.35
N LYS A 56 -9.37 -0.04 44.50
CA LYS A 56 -8.24 -0.87 44.93
C LYS A 56 -8.43 -1.29 46.40
N GLU A 57 -7.69 -2.32 46.84
CA GLU A 57 -7.73 -2.88 48.21
C GLU A 57 -7.66 -1.83 49.34
N ASN A 58 -7.06 -0.66 49.08
CA ASN A 58 -6.92 0.43 50.06
C ASN A 58 -8.08 1.45 50.06
N GLY A 59 -9.19 1.19 49.37
CA GLY A 59 -10.48 1.87 49.57
C GLY A 59 -10.58 3.35 49.18
N ALA A 60 -9.51 4.00 48.75
CA ALA A 60 -9.47 5.47 48.62
C ALA A 60 -9.35 6.00 47.18
N ILE A 61 -8.83 5.21 46.22
CA ILE A 61 -8.51 5.72 44.88
C ILE A 61 -9.04 4.77 43.80
N PRO A 62 -10.04 5.20 42.99
CA PRO A 62 -10.46 4.45 41.81
C PRO A 62 -9.30 4.27 40.82
N GLU A 63 -9.26 3.15 40.11
CA GLU A 63 -8.34 2.97 38.97
C GLU A 63 -8.35 4.18 38.04
N THR A 64 -7.16 4.61 37.60
CA THR A 64 -6.97 5.77 36.72
C THR A 64 -7.82 5.64 35.45
N ASP A 65 -8.45 6.73 35.01
CA ASP A 65 -9.25 6.70 33.78
C ASP A 65 -8.35 6.39 32.56
N LEU A 66 -8.78 5.38 31.81
CA LEU A 66 -8.14 4.88 30.59
C LEU A 66 -8.94 5.20 29.34
N ARG A 67 -10.02 5.99 29.42
CA ARG A 67 -10.72 6.50 28.23
C ARG A 67 -9.73 7.25 27.33
N GLY A 68 -9.78 6.95 26.03
CA GLY A 68 -8.84 7.51 25.04
C GLY A 68 -7.42 6.93 25.07
N LYS A 69 -7.04 6.12 26.08
CA LYS A 69 -5.74 5.46 26.16
C LYS A 69 -5.78 4.06 25.53
N VAL A 70 -6.30 3.96 24.32
CA VAL A 70 -6.13 2.75 23.53
C VAL A 70 -4.67 2.72 23.10
N ARG A 71 -3.89 1.77 23.63
CA ARG A 71 -2.63 1.42 22.98
C ARG A 71 -3.01 0.87 21.62
N CYS A 72 -2.77 1.65 20.55
CA CYS A 72 -2.81 1.14 19.20
C CYS A 72 -1.73 0.04 19.10
N ASN A 73 -2.10 -1.21 19.41
CA ASN A 73 -1.27 -2.39 19.19
C ASN A 73 -1.16 -2.69 17.67
N SER A 74 -1.04 -1.67 16.81
CA SER A 74 -1.03 -1.81 15.36
C SER A 74 0.37 -1.98 14.78
N ARG A 75 1.42 -1.98 15.61
CA ARG A 75 2.77 -2.29 15.13
C ARG A 75 2.86 -3.78 14.84
N LEU A 76 2.62 -4.12 13.57
CA LEU A 76 2.95 -5.43 13.04
C LEU A 76 4.41 -5.75 13.43
N PRO A 77 4.68 -6.95 13.97
CA PRO A 77 6.03 -7.30 14.40
C PRO A 77 7.01 -7.19 13.23
N GLU A 78 8.21 -6.68 13.51
CA GLU A 78 9.20 -6.34 12.49
C GLU A 78 9.66 -7.58 11.70
N CYS A 79 9.61 -8.77 12.30
CA CYS A 79 9.90 -10.03 11.62
C CYS A 79 8.96 -10.29 10.43
N ILE A 80 7.68 -9.92 10.53
CA ILE A 80 6.73 -10.08 9.42
C ILE A 80 7.06 -9.07 8.31
N LYS A 81 7.41 -7.83 8.66
CA LYS A 81 7.84 -6.85 7.66
C LYS A 81 9.10 -7.30 6.94
N GLN A 82 10.05 -7.89 7.65
CA GLN A 82 11.27 -8.41 7.05
C GLN A 82 10.96 -9.53 6.06
N SER A 83 10.06 -10.46 6.39
CA SER A 83 9.64 -11.51 5.46
C SER A 83 9.06 -10.96 4.14
N VAL A 84 8.36 -9.81 4.21
CA VAL A 84 7.84 -9.13 3.02
C VAL A 84 8.98 -8.55 2.19
N ARG A 85 9.96 -7.89 2.82
CA ARG A 85 11.14 -7.35 2.13
C ARG A 85 11.94 -8.45 1.44
N ASP A 86 12.18 -9.55 2.16
CA ASP A 86 12.93 -10.70 1.67
C ASP A 86 12.25 -11.28 0.43
N HIS A 87 10.93 -11.47 0.48
CA HIS A 87 10.16 -11.94 -0.68
C HIS A 87 10.17 -10.93 -1.85
N ILE A 88 10.09 -9.62 -1.61
CA ILE A 88 10.18 -8.61 -2.69
C ILE A 88 11.56 -8.65 -3.35
N ASN A 89 12.63 -8.86 -2.57
CA ASN A 89 14.00 -8.98 -3.08
C ASN A 89 14.25 -10.26 -3.90
N MET A 90 13.38 -11.27 -3.81
CA MET A 90 13.48 -12.47 -4.66
C MET A 90 13.09 -12.20 -6.12
N PHE A 91 12.38 -11.11 -6.41
CA PHE A 91 12.12 -10.71 -7.78
C PHE A 91 13.33 -9.94 -8.32
N GLU A 92 13.80 -10.29 -9.51
CA GLU A 92 14.87 -9.55 -10.20
C GLU A 92 14.29 -8.36 -10.98
N PRO A 93 14.42 -7.10 -10.50
CA PRO A 93 13.92 -5.97 -11.23
C PRO A 93 14.90 -5.58 -12.34
N ILE A 94 14.38 -5.34 -13.53
CA ILE A 94 15.17 -5.00 -14.71
C ILE A 94 15.28 -3.47 -14.79
N GLU A 95 16.47 -2.95 -15.05
CA GLU A 95 16.63 -1.53 -15.33
C GLU A 95 15.93 -1.16 -16.64
N SER A 96 15.23 -0.02 -16.65
CA SER A 96 14.69 0.49 -17.91
C SER A 96 15.84 0.93 -18.83
N HIS A 97 16.14 0.11 -19.84
CA HIS A 97 17.12 0.39 -20.89
C HIS A 97 16.92 1.78 -21.53
N TYR A 98 15.67 2.28 -21.54
CA TYR A 98 15.29 3.54 -22.16
C TYR A 98 15.43 4.79 -21.26
N CYS A 99 15.43 4.65 -19.92
CA CYS A 99 15.42 5.82 -19.01
C CYS A 99 16.71 5.96 -18.16
N ARG A 100 17.78 5.26 -18.55
CA ARG A 100 19.09 5.30 -17.84
C ARG A 100 19.65 6.70 -17.60
N LYS A 101 19.35 7.68 -18.47
CA LYS A 101 19.81 9.06 -18.30
C LYS A 101 18.96 9.91 -17.35
N GLN A 102 17.73 9.49 -17.04
CA GLN A 102 16.76 10.36 -16.35
C GLN A 102 16.33 9.84 -14.97
N THR A 103 16.31 8.52 -14.72
CA THR A 103 15.90 7.98 -13.42
C THR A 103 16.66 6.70 -13.03
N LYS A 104 16.83 6.48 -11.71
CA LYS A 104 17.34 5.24 -11.11
C LYS A 104 16.23 4.22 -10.83
N ARG A 105 15.07 4.35 -11.46
CA ARG A 105 13.91 3.49 -11.20
C ARG A 105 14.07 2.16 -11.93
N THR A 106 13.92 1.05 -11.22
CA THR A 106 13.94 -0.30 -11.79
C THR A 106 12.50 -0.78 -12.01
N PHE A 107 12.33 -1.76 -12.89
CA PHE A 107 11.01 -2.21 -13.34
C PHE A 107 10.87 -3.72 -13.32
N LEU A 108 9.74 -4.20 -12.80
CA LEU A 108 9.31 -5.58 -12.92
C LEU A 108 8.54 -5.79 -14.23
N PRO A 109 8.50 -7.03 -14.76
CA PRO A 109 7.67 -7.38 -15.91
C PRO A 109 6.20 -6.95 -15.75
N SER A 110 5.56 -6.60 -16.86
CA SER A 110 4.15 -6.17 -16.90
C SER A 110 3.15 -7.22 -16.42
N GLU A 111 3.56 -8.49 -16.41
CA GLU A 111 2.74 -9.62 -16.00
C GLU A 111 2.58 -9.71 -14.48
N LEU A 112 3.53 -9.12 -13.73
CA LEU A 112 3.48 -9.04 -12.29
C LEU A 112 2.67 -7.82 -11.85
N SER A 113 1.94 -7.99 -10.75
CA SER A 113 1.23 -6.92 -10.06
C SER A 113 1.40 -7.10 -8.56
N ILE A 114 1.22 -6.04 -7.77
CA ILE A 114 1.34 -6.12 -6.30
C ILE A 114 0.44 -7.23 -5.75
N THR A 115 -0.78 -7.36 -6.26
CA THR A 115 -1.72 -8.41 -5.86
C THR A 115 -1.22 -9.81 -6.23
N LYS A 116 -0.67 -10.00 -7.44
CA LYS A 116 -0.05 -11.29 -7.81
C LYS A 116 1.17 -11.62 -6.96
N MET A 117 2.03 -10.63 -6.70
CA MET A 117 3.20 -10.79 -5.82
C MET A 117 2.78 -11.13 -4.39
N HIS A 118 1.67 -10.55 -3.90
CA HIS A 118 1.11 -10.90 -2.59
C HIS A 118 0.56 -12.32 -2.54
N ASN A 119 -0.11 -12.78 -3.60
CA ASN A 119 -0.54 -14.18 -3.71
C ASN A 119 0.64 -15.15 -3.69
N LEU A 120 1.73 -14.84 -4.41
CA LEU A 120 2.98 -15.61 -4.35
C LEU A 120 3.60 -15.59 -2.94
N TYR A 121 3.56 -14.44 -2.28
CA TYR A 121 4.03 -14.30 -0.90
C TYR A 121 3.23 -15.16 0.08
N GLN A 122 1.92 -15.32 -0.11
CA GLN A 122 1.11 -16.22 0.71
C GLN A 122 1.54 -17.68 0.54
N ILE A 123 1.90 -18.10 -0.67
CA ILE A 123 2.43 -19.44 -0.95
C ILE A 123 3.79 -19.61 -0.27
N TYR A 124 4.70 -18.66 -0.47
CA TYR A 124 6.01 -18.61 0.19
C TYR A 124 5.90 -18.69 1.72
N CYS A 125 4.97 -17.95 2.32
CA CYS A 125 4.72 -17.99 3.76
C CYS A 125 4.23 -19.37 4.23
N ARG A 126 3.38 -20.03 3.44
CA ARG A 126 2.88 -21.37 3.76
C ARG A 126 4.01 -22.40 3.73
N GLU A 127 4.92 -22.31 2.76
CA GLU A 127 6.06 -23.23 2.63
C GLU A 127 7.10 -23.03 3.74
N ASN A 128 7.30 -21.78 4.19
CA ASN A 128 8.29 -21.43 5.22
C ASN A 128 7.71 -21.36 6.64
N ASN A 129 6.44 -21.74 6.85
CA ASN A 129 5.73 -21.66 8.13
C ASN A 129 5.72 -20.25 8.76
N ILE A 130 5.60 -19.21 7.93
CA ILE A 130 5.55 -17.80 8.33
C ILE A 130 4.08 -17.32 8.35
N ILE A 131 3.72 -16.47 9.31
CA ILE A 131 2.39 -15.83 9.34
C ILE A 131 2.35 -14.74 8.25
N PRO A 132 1.46 -14.85 7.24
CA PRO A 132 1.44 -13.91 6.14
C PRO A 132 0.92 -12.53 6.56
N ALA A 133 1.59 -11.48 6.10
CA ALA A 133 1.09 -10.11 6.16
C ALA A 133 -0.16 -9.89 5.28
N LYS A 134 -0.99 -8.92 5.67
CA LYS A 134 -2.12 -8.45 4.84
C LYS A 134 -1.61 -7.71 3.59
N GLU A 135 -2.39 -7.74 2.52
CA GLU A 135 -2.04 -7.06 1.25
C GLU A 135 -1.77 -5.56 1.44
N CYS A 136 -2.52 -4.89 2.32
CA CYS A 136 -2.32 -3.47 2.60
C CYS A 136 -0.91 -3.17 3.13
N ILE A 137 -0.40 -4.01 4.02
CA ILE A 137 0.96 -3.89 4.55
C ILE A 137 1.98 -4.19 3.44
N TYR A 138 1.76 -5.27 2.70
CA TYR A 138 2.63 -5.66 1.59
C TYR A 138 2.77 -4.51 0.58
N ARG A 139 1.65 -3.88 0.22
CA ARG A 139 1.60 -2.72 -0.67
C ARG A 139 2.32 -1.50 -0.09
N SER A 140 2.13 -1.20 1.20
CA SER A 140 2.82 -0.08 1.84
C SER A 140 4.34 -0.25 1.79
N ILE A 141 4.84 -1.46 2.13
CA ILE A 141 6.27 -1.77 2.09
C ILE A 141 6.79 -1.65 0.65
N PHE A 142 6.09 -2.24 -0.33
CA PHE A 142 6.48 -2.13 -1.73
C PHE A 142 6.52 -0.68 -2.25
N CYS A 143 5.56 0.16 -1.88
CA CYS A 143 5.47 1.52 -2.39
C CYS A 143 6.39 2.52 -1.65
N GLU A 144 6.63 2.32 -0.36
CA GLU A 144 7.40 3.25 0.48
C GLU A 144 8.89 2.90 0.50
N GLU A 145 9.23 1.61 0.52
CA GLU A 145 10.63 1.17 0.67
C GLU A 145 11.30 0.85 -0.68
N PHE A 146 10.54 0.49 -1.71
CA PHE A 146 11.09 0.09 -3.01
C PHE A 146 10.79 1.10 -4.13
N ASN A 147 11.84 1.59 -4.79
CA ASN A 147 11.70 2.40 -6.01
C ASN A 147 11.55 1.52 -7.27
N ILE A 148 10.59 0.60 -7.23
CA ILE A 148 10.29 -0.36 -8.31
C ILE A 148 8.97 0.04 -8.99
N GLY A 149 8.94 0.00 -10.32
CA GLY A 149 7.71 0.15 -11.11
C GLY A 149 7.32 -1.16 -11.80
N PHE A 150 6.09 -1.23 -12.31
CA PHE A 150 5.74 -2.25 -13.29
C PHE A 150 5.99 -1.69 -14.68
N PHE A 151 6.72 -2.44 -15.51
CA PHE A 151 6.98 -2.04 -16.88
C PHE A 151 5.66 -1.95 -17.64
N LYS A 152 5.43 -0.83 -18.32
CA LYS A 152 4.33 -0.69 -19.27
C LYS A 152 4.96 -0.55 -20.64
N PRO A 153 4.71 -1.49 -21.58
CA PRO A 153 5.15 -1.34 -22.96
C PRO A 153 4.70 0.03 -23.51
N LYS A 154 5.61 0.76 -24.15
CA LYS A 154 5.25 2.01 -24.84
C LYS A 154 4.39 1.70 -26.06
N LYS A 155 3.53 2.65 -26.44
CA LYS A 155 2.59 2.55 -27.56
C LYS A 155 3.26 2.52 -28.94
N ASP A 156 4.56 2.82 -29.03
CA ASP A 156 5.32 2.88 -30.29
C ASP A 156 6.49 1.90 -30.26
N GLN A 157 6.20 0.60 -30.38
CA GLN A 157 7.25 -0.40 -30.61
C GLN A 157 7.51 -0.54 -32.12
N CYS A 158 8.78 -0.67 -32.50
CA CYS A 158 9.13 -0.95 -33.88
C CYS A 158 8.62 -2.35 -34.26
N GLY A 159 7.82 -2.44 -35.33
CA GLY A 159 7.24 -3.70 -35.80
C GLY A 159 8.28 -4.80 -36.00
N LEU A 160 9.41 -4.47 -36.64
CA LEU A 160 10.52 -5.41 -36.86
C LEU A 160 11.13 -5.91 -35.54
N CYS A 161 11.36 -5.01 -34.57
CA CYS A 161 11.91 -5.38 -33.26
C CYS A 161 10.94 -6.28 -32.47
N THR A 162 9.64 -5.96 -32.50
CA THR A 162 8.61 -6.73 -31.80
C THR A 162 8.42 -8.10 -32.43
N GLN A 163 8.40 -8.17 -33.76
CA GLN A 163 8.34 -9.42 -34.51
C GLN A 163 9.51 -10.32 -34.15
N TYR A 164 10.75 -9.81 -34.28
CA TYR A 164 11.94 -10.56 -33.95
C TYR A 164 11.93 -11.06 -32.49
N SER A 165 11.51 -10.23 -31.52
CA SER A 165 11.44 -10.64 -30.10
C SER A 165 10.49 -11.83 -29.87
N ASN A 166 9.33 -11.81 -30.53
CA ASN A 166 8.25 -12.78 -30.33
C ASN A 166 8.39 -14.06 -31.19
N SER A 167 9.28 -14.05 -32.17
CA SER A 167 9.56 -15.20 -33.04
C SER A 167 10.27 -16.35 -32.31
N SER A 168 10.08 -17.56 -32.84
CA SER A 168 10.75 -18.78 -32.39
C SER A 168 12.26 -18.76 -32.68
N ALA A 169 13.03 -19.67 -32.09
CA ALA A 169 14.48 -19.71 -32.28
C ALA A 169 14.91 -19.92 -33.75
N VAL A 170 14.09 -20.63 -34.53
CA VAL A 170 14.34 -20.89 -35.97
C VAL A 170 14.12 -19.63 -36.79
N GLU A 171 12.96 -18.98 -36.62
CA GLU A 171 12.62 -17.72 -37.30
C GLU A 171 13.58 -16.58 -36.92
N LYS A 172 14.07 -16.56 -35.67
CA LYS A 172 15.10 -15.61 -35.24
C LYS A 172 16.41 -15.79 -36.01
N ALA A 173 16.83 -17.03 -36.27
CA ALA A 173 18.05 -17.29 -37.03
C ALA A 173 17.92 -16.81 -38.48
N GLU A 174 16.73 -16.97 -39.08
CA GLU A 174 16.43 -16.49 -40.44
C GLU A 174 16.37 -14.96 -40.52
N MET A 175 15.77 -14.31 -39.52
CA MET A 175 15.64 -12.85 -39.44
C MET A 175 16.85 -12.13 -38.85
N GLN A 176 17.90 -12.86 -38.42
CA GLN A 176 19.04 -12.30 -37.70
C GLN A 176 19.75 -11.21 -38.51
N ALA A 177 20.05 -11.48 -39.78
CA ALA A 177 20.77 -10.55 -40.65
C ALA A 177 19.99 -9.23 -40.86
N GLU A 178 18.67 -9.32 -41.02
CA GLU A 178 17.79 -8.14 -41.16
C GLU A 178 17.72 -7.36 -39.84
N TYR A 179 17.64 -8.05 -38.71
CA TYR A 179 17.63 -7.45 -37.38
C TYR A 179 18.95 -6.73 -37.05
N ASP A 180 20.08 -7.33 -37.41
CA ASP A 180 21.41 -6.75 -37.19
C ASP A 180 21.59 -5.47 -38.02
N LEU A 181 21.18 -5.50 -39.30
CA LEU A 181 21.21 -4.33 -40.17
C LEU A 181 20.28 -3.20 -39.69
N HIS A 182 19.08 -3.56 -39.20
CA HIS A 182 18.16 -2.60 -38.57
C HIS A 182 18.80 -1.95 -37.33
N THR A 183 19.48 -2.75 -36.50
CA THR A 183 20.11 -2.28 -35.27
C THR A 183 21.32 -1.39 -35.56
N GLU A 184 22.14 -1.74 -36.55
CA GLU A 184 23.25 -0.93 -37.02
C GLU A 184 22.77 0.41 -37.58
N SER A 185 21.78 0.39 -38.49
CA SER A 185 21.20 1.60 -39.09
C SER A 185 20.63 2.56 -38.03
N LYS A 186 20.03 2.00 -36.98
CA LYS A 186 19.52 2.75 -35.83
C LYS A 186 20.64 3.43 -35.03
N VAL A 187 21.77 2.74 -34.84
CA VAL A 187 22.96 3.31 -34.16
C VAL A 187 23.55 4.42 -35.02
N LEU A 188 23.80 4.17 -36.31
CA LEU A 188 24.35 5.15 -37.24
C LEU A 188 23.51 6.43 -37.31
N SER A 189 22.18 6.28 -37.42
CA SER A 189 21.26 7.43 -37.45
C SER A 189 21.31 8.27 -36.17
N ARG A 190 21.47 7.62 -35.00
CA ARG A 190 21.60 8.31 -33.70
C ARG A 190 22.94 9.01 -33.56
N ASP A 191 24.02 8.37 -34.00
CA ASP A 191 25.35 8.96 -33.97
C ASP A 191 25.44 10.18 -34.88
N GLN A 192 24.88 10.10 -36.08
CA GLN A 192 24.82 11.23 -37.01
C GLN A 192 24.01 12.39 -36.40
N LYS A 193 22.83 12.11 -35.83
CA LYS A 193 22.03 13.11 -35.11
C LYS A 193 22.80 13.77 -33.95
N ASN A 194 23.59 13.00 -33.19
CA ASN A 194 24.39 13.54 -32.09
C ASN A 194 25.52 14.44 -32.61
N LYS A 195 26.19 14.04 -33.71
CA LYS A 195 27.21 14.86 -34.38
C LYS A 195 26.63 16.18 -34.87
N ASP A 196 25.47 16.14 -35.53
CA ASP A 196 24.83 17.34 -36.08
C ASP A 196 24.33 18.28 -34.97
N LYS A 197 23.84 17.73 -33.84
CA LYS A 197 23.54 18.51 -32.64
C LYS A 197 24.78 19.17 -32.02
N GLY A 198 25.90 18.46 -31.95
CA GLY A 198 27.16 19.01 -31.46
C GLY A 198 27.65 20.17 -32.33
N LYS A 199 27.66 19.98 -33.65
CA LYS A 199 28.03 21.02 -34.63
C LYS A 199 27.15 22.27 -34.53
N ALA A 200 25.84 22.10 -34.35
CA ALA A 200 24.92 23.22 -34.17
C ALA A 200 25.11 23.97 -32.85
N GLY A 201 25.65 23.31 -31.81
CA GLY A 201 26.00 23.96 -30.55
C GLY A 201 27.29 24.79 -30.61
N GLU A 202 28.24 24.39 -31.48
CA GLU A 202 29.55 25.03 -31.60
C GLU A 202 29.61 26.12 -32.68
N ASN A 203 28.81 26.01 -33.75
CA ASN A 203 28.87 26.91 -34.90
C ASN A 203 27.55 27.68 -35.08
N ALA A 204 27.59 29.01 -34.88
CA ALA A 204 26.43 29.90 -35.02
C ALA A 204 25.85 29.97 -36.45
N SER A 205 26.59 29.53 -37.47
CA SER A 205 26.13 29.48 -38.86
C SER A 205 25.46 28.15 -39.24
N TYR A 206 25.44 27.16 -38.33
CA TYR A 206 24.89 25.83 -38.59
C TYR A 206 23.69 25.57 -37.68
N CYS A 207 22.53 25.27 -38.27
CA CYS A 207 21.30 24.93 -37.55
C CYS A 207 20.89 23.48 -37.84
N ALA A 208 20.72 22.68 -36.79
CA ALA A 208 20.19 21.33 -36.89
C ALA A 208 18.74 21.30 -36.44
N ALA A 209 17.81 21.06 -37.37
CA ALA A 209 16.39 20.87 -37.08
C ALA A 209 16.07 19.37 -37.01
N VAL A 210 15.51 18.92 -35.89
CA VAL A 210 15.09 17.53 -35.72
C VAL A 210 13.62 17.51 -35.37
N PHE A 211 12.82 16.96 -36.28
CA PHE A 211 11.38 16.82 -36.11
C PHE A 211 11.04 15.37 -35.76
N ASP A 212 10.13 15.19 -34.81
CA ASP A 212 9.44 13.92 -34.61
C ASP A 212 8.14 14.01 -35.40
N PHE A 213 7.95 13.15 -36.40
CA PHE A 213 6.69 13.13 -37.13
C PHE A 213 5.62 12.63 -36.16
N GLN A 214 4.62 13.46 -35.88
CA GLN A 214 3.54 13.09 -34.96
C GLN A 214 2.85 11.80 -35.42
N GLN A 215 2.32 11.08 -34.43
CA GLN A 215 1.48 9.91 -34.58
C GLN A 215 0.46 10.11 -35.72
N VAL A 216 0.40 9.16 -36.66
CA VAL A 216 -0.70 9.06 -37.62
C VAL A 216 -1.97 8.82 -36.81
N MET A 217 -2.69 9.89 -36.50
CA MET A 217 -3.99 9.84 -35.86
C MET A 217 -4.93 9.21 -36.87
N VAL A 218 -5.25 7.93 -36.68
CA VAL A 218 -6.40 7.33 -37.37
C VAL A 218 -7.62 8.13 -36.91
N SER A 219 -8.21 8.88 -37.85
CA SER A 219 -9.44 9.63 -37.64
C SER A 219 -10.48 8.76 -36.94
N PRO A 220 -11.32 9.30 -36.04
CA PRO A 220 -12.38 8.53 -35.40
C PRO A 220 -13.20 7.77 -36.44
N LYS A 221 -13.57 6.54 -36.09
CA LYS A 221 -14.39 5.65 -36.92
C LYS A 221 -15.77 6.32 -37.07
N ILE A 222 -16.03 6.90 -38.25
CA ILE A 222 -17.32 7.51 -38.58
C ILE A 222 -18.10 6.48 -39.40
N GLU A 223 -19.25 6.04 -38.91
CA GLU A 223 -20.13 5.07 -39.57
C GLU A 223 -21.05 5.75 -40.60
N VAL A 224 -20.51 6.66 -41.41
CA VAL A 224 -21.26 7.36 -42.45
C VAL A 224 -20.51 7.21 -43.77
N GLY A 225 -21.13 6.53 -44.74
CA GLY A 225 -20.51 6.15 -46.02
C GLY A 225 -19.93 7.32 -46.83
N ASP A 226 -20.49 8.52 -46.67
CA ASP A 226 -20.05 9.72 -47.38
C ASP A 226 -18.70 10.28 -46.89
N ALA A 227 -18.23 9.87 -45.71
CA ALA A 227 -16.93 10.30 -45.18
C ALA A 227 -15.75 9.69 -45.96
N TYR A 228 -15.94 8.54 -46.62
CA TYR A 228 -14.90 7.83 -47.37
C TYR A 228 -14.38 8.61 -48.58
N TYR A 229 -15.23 9.43 -49.22
CA TYR A 229 -14.88 10.14 -50.45
C TYR A 229 -14.41 11.58 -50.25
N LYS A 230 -14.49 12.11 -49.02
CA LYS A 230 -14.34 13.57 -48.80
C LYS A 230 -13.07 14.00 -48.08
N LYS A 231 -12.19 13.11 -47.62
CA LYS A 231 -10.97 13.53 -46.89
C LYS A 231 -9.74 12.68 -47.19
N LYS A 232 -9.01 13.05 -48.24
CA LYS A 232 -7.53 12.97 -48.22
C LYS A 232 -7.04 14.36 -47.85
N ILE A 233 -6.64 14.55 -46.60
CA ILE A 233 -5.82 15.71 -46.23
C ILE A 233 -4.38 15.23 -46.27
N VAL A 234 -3.63 15.78 -47.22
CA VAL A 234 -2.17 15.73 -47.25
C VAL A 234 -1.75 17.08 -46.72
N ASP A 235 -1.25 17.14 -45.48
CA ASP A 235 -0.68 18.38 -44.95
C ASP A 235 0.78 18.47 -45.41
N LEU A 236 1.11 19.60 -46.07
CA LEU A 236 2.45 20.04 -46.47
C LEU A 236 3.28 20.48 -45.27
#